data_AF-A0A926HET7-F1
#
_entry.id   AF-A0A926HET7-F1
#
_cell.length_a   1.000
_cell.length_b   1.000
_cell.length_c   1.000
_cell.angle_alpha   90.00
_cell.angle_beta   90.00
_cell.angle_gamma   90.00
#
_symmetry.space_group_name_H-M   'P 1'
#
loop_
_entity.id
_entity.type
_entity.pdbx_description
1 polymer ?
#
loop_
_entity_poly.entity_id
_entity_poly.type
_entity_poly.pdbx_seq_one_letter_code
_entity_poly.pdbx_strand_id
1 'polypeptide(L)'
;MPRTPRLLAPFLLLAAASLLPAAPARKPKLLINLAVDQFRYDYLTRFRSDYTGGLKRLLERGAVYTNAHYEHFPTVTAVGHSTMLSGAMPSVSGIVGNEWYDRETKKQIT
;
A
#
# COMPACT_ATOMS: atom_id res chain seq x y z
N MET A 1 -27.50 38.38 -36.11
CA MET A 1 -26.09 38.10 -35.76
C MET A 1 -26.02 36.79 -35.00
N PRO A 2 -25.51 35.68 -35.58
CA PRO A 2 -25.37 34.44 -34.84
C PRO A 2 -24.15 34.53 -33.92
N ARG A 3 -24.36 34.30 -32.61
CA ARG A 3 -23.27 34.19 -31.63
C ARG A 3 -22.55 32.87 -31.88
N THR A 4 -21.29 32.94 -32.30
CA THR A 4 -20.46 31.75 -32.49
C THR A 4 -20.17 31.08 -31.14
N PRO A 5 -20.34 29.75 -31.00
CA PRO A 5 -20.09 29.05 -29.74
C PRO A 5 -18.59 28.85 -29.54
N ARG A 6 -17.89 29.87 -29.03
CA ARG A 6 -16.45 29.83 -28.71
C ARG A 6 -16.08 28.92 -27.52
N LEU A 7 -17.05 28.26 -26.89
CA LEU A 7 -16.86 27.44 -25.68
C LEU A 7 -16.63 25.93 -25.94
N LEU A 8 -16.79 25.45 -27.18
CA LEU A 8 -16.63 24.02 -27.52
C LEU A 8 -15.17 23.60 -27.78
N ALA A 9 -14.33 24.51 -28.25
CA ALA A 9 -12.94 24.24 -28.60
C ALA A 9 -12.06 23.73 -27.43
N PRO A 10 -12.10 24.32 -26.21
CA PRO A 10 -11.25 23.85 -25.11
C PRO A 10 -11.67 22.46 -24.58
N PHE A 11 -12.95 22.11 -24.67
CA PHE A 11 -13.45 20.79 -24.28
C PHE A 11 -13.01 19.69 -25.25
N LEU A 12 -12.98 19.98 -26.56
CA LEU A 12 -12.46 19.06 -27.57
C LEU A 12 -10.94 18.84 -27.44
N LEU A 13 -10.18 19.89 -27.11
CA LEU A 13 -8.73 19.78 -26.87
C LEU A 13 -8.40 18.96 -25.62
N LEU A 14 -9.19 19.08 -24.55
CA LEU A 14 -9.01 18.27 -23.34
C LEU A 14 -9.37 16.79 -23.57
N ALA A 15 -10.42 16.52 -24.35
CA ALA A 15 -10.79 15.16 -24.75
C ALA A 15 -9.74 14.51 -25.65
N ALA A 16 -9.15 15.26 -26.60
CA ALA A 16 -8.08 14.76 -27.46
C ALA A 16 -6.79 14.40 -26.68
N ALA A 17 -6.47 15.15 -25.62
CA ALA A 17 -5.31 14.85 -24.76
C ALA A 17 -5.45 13.52 -23.99
N SER A 18 -6.68 13.08 -23.67
CA SER A 18 -6.94 11.80 -23.00
C SER A 18 -6.78 10.57 -23.90
N LEU A 19 -6.66 10.76 -25.22
CA LEU A 19 -6.44 9.70 -26.21
C LEU A 19 -4.95 9.43 -26.46
N LEU A 20 -4.05 10.21 -25.88
CA LEU A 20 -2.61 9.96 -25.99
C LEU A 20 -2.25 8.72 -25.17
N PRO A 21 -1.59 7.71 -25.76
CA PRO A 21 -1.12 6.55 -25.02
C PRO A 21 -0.13 7.01 -23.94
N ALA A 22 -0.37 6.60 -22.69
CA ALA A 22 0.55 6.86 -21.61
C ALA A 22 1.92 6.25 -21.95
N ALA A 23 2.99 7.00 -21.71
CA ALA A 23 4.34 6.48 -21.88
C ALA A 23 4.51 5.21 -21.03
N PRO A 24 5.15 4.15 -21.57
CA PRO A 24 5.31 2.91 -20.82
C PRO A 24 6.10 3.19 -19.54
N ALA A 25 5.49 2.87 -18.40
CA ALA A 25 6.15 3.01 -17.11
C ALA A 25 7.41 2.13 -17.10
N ARG A 26 8.57 2.73 -16.80
CA ARG A 26 9.81 1.96 -16.65
C ARG A 26 9.63 0.97 -15.51
N LYS A 27 9.67 -0.32 -15.82
CA LYS A 27 9.57 -1.39 -14.83
C LYS A 27 10.77 -1.31 -13.86
N PRO A 28 10.54 -1.25 -12.53
CA PRO A 28 11.62 -1.32 -11.56
C PRO A 28 12.41 -2.63 -11.71
N LYS A 29 13.74 -2.56 -11.62
CA LYS A 29 14.61 -3.74 -11.64
C LYS A 29 14.73 -4.42 -10.27
N LEU A 30 14.39 -3.70 -9.20
CA LEU A 30 14.44 -4.16 -7.82
C LEU A 30 13.20 -3.68 -7.09
N LEU A 31 12.57 -4.58 -6.34
CA LEU A 31 11.51 -4.28 -5.39
C LEU A 31 12.04 -4.58 -3.99
N ILE A 32 11.87 -3.64 -3.07
CA ILE A 32 12.21 -3.81 -1.65
C ILE A 32 10.91 -3.74 -0.86
N ASN A 33 10.54 -4.83 -0.20
CA ASN A 33 9.50 -4.84 0.81
C ASN A 33 10.16 -4.66 2.18
N LEU A 34 9.81 -3.59 2.89
CA LEU A 34 10.37 -3.26 4.20
C LEU A 34 9.24 -3.23 5.23
N ALA A 35 9.21 -4.22 6.11
CA ALA A 35 8.35 -4.25 7.28
C ALA A 35 9.16 -3.85 8.51
N VAL A 36 8.66 -2.88 9.28
CA VAL A 36 9.22 -2.51 10.58
C VAL A 36 8.25 -3.03 11.63
N ASP A 37 8.68 -4.04 12.41
CA ASP A 37 7.78 -4.69 13.36
C ASP A 37 7.30 -3.70 14.43
N GLN A 38 6.02 -3.81 14.80
CA GLN A 38 5.34 -2.97 15.78
C GLN A 38 5.39 -1.46 15.49
N PHE A 39 5.64 -1.06 14.23
CA PHE A 39 5.76 0.33 13.84
C PHE A 39 4.40 0.97 13.55
N ARG A 40 3.80 1.56 14.58
CA ARG A 40 2.53 2.27 14.46
C ARG A 40 2.65 3.49 13.54
N TYR A 41 1.58 3.79 12.82
CA TYR A 41 1.54 4.92 11.90
C TYR A 41 1.79 6.28 12.59
N ASP A 42 1.35 6.47 13.83
CA ASP A 42 1.51 7.73 14.56
C ASP A 42 2.98 8.07 14.87
N TYR A 43 3.90 7.12 14.80
CA TYR A 43 5.33 7.42 14.88
C TYR A 43 5.79 8.31 13.71
N LEU A 44 5.23 8.12 12.51
CA LEU A 44 5.57 8.91 11.31
C LEU A 44 5.20 10.39 11.46
N THR A 45 4.16 10.70 12.23
CA THR A 45 3.72 12.08 12.49
C THR A 45 4.35 12.65 13.76
N ARG A 46 4.42 11.85 14.83
CA ARG A 46 4.95 12.27 16.13
C ARG A 46 6.42 12.68 16.08
N PHE A 47 7.26 11.96 15.34
CA PHE A 47 8.71 12.19 15.26
C PHE A 47 9.13 12.83 13.93
N ARG A 48 8.19 13.47 13.22
CA ARG A 48 8.42 13.96 11.86
C ARG A 48 9.58 14.96 11.76
N SER A 49 9.77 15.80 12.78
CA SER A 49 10.87 16.77 12.85
C SER A 49 12.25 16.11 12.91
N ASP A 50 12.32 14.89 13.44
CA ASP A 50 13.57 14.20 13.73
C ASP A 50 14.06 13.40 12.51
N TYR A 51 13.18 13.16 11.53
CA TYR A 51 13.53 12.44 10.31
C TYR A 51 14.28 13.36 9.34
N THR A 52 15.53 12.99 9.05
CA THR A 52 16.39 13.71 8.08
C THR A 52 16.72 12.90 6.83
N GLY A 53 16.43 11.59 6.85
CA GLY A 53 16.86 10.63 5.81
C GLY A 53 15.72 9.81 5.19
N GLY A 54 15.83 8.48 5.25
CA GLY A 54 14.97 7.53 4.52
C GLY A 54 13.47 7.75 4.73
N LEU A 55 13.00 7.79 5.98
CA LEU A 55 11.59 8.01 6.30
C LEU A 55 11.09 9.38 5.81
N LYS A 56 11.90 10.44 5.93
CA LYS A 56 11.56 11.77 5.37
C LYS A 56 11.37 11.68 3.85
N ARG A 57 12.30 11.04 3.14
CA ARG A 57 12.19 10.83 1.69
C ARG A 57 10.92 10.07 1.30
N LEU A 58 10.57 9.01 2.02
CA LEU A 58 9.35 8.24 1.78
C LEU A 58 8.08 9.08 2.02
N LEU A 59 8.07 9.90 3.07
CA LEU A 59 6.93 10.77 3.39
C LEU A 59 6.75 11.96 2.43
N GLU A 60 7.84 12.49 1.86
CA GLU A 60 7.80 13.66 0.97
C GLU A 60 7.66 13.30 -0.51
N ARG A 61 8.20 12.15 -0.93
CA ARG A 61 8.28 11.75 -2.35
C ARG A 61 7.61 10.42 -2.67
N GLY A 62 7.06 9.75 -1.67
CA GLY A 62 6.34 8.48 -1.83
C GLY A 62 4.82 8.67 -1.88
N ALA A 63 4.13 7.56 -2.16
CA ALA A 63 2.70 7.45 -1.89
C ALA A 63 2.51 7.03 -0.42
N VAL A 64 1.82 7.86 0.37
CA VAL A 64 1.60 7.62 1.80
C VAL A 64 0.13 7.29 2.03
N TYR A 65 -0.13 6.06 2.47
CA TYR A 65 -1.47 5.60 2.81
C TYR A 65 -1.72 5.84 4.30
N THR A 66 -2.51 6.86 4.62
CA THR A 66 -2.72 7.33 6.01
C THR A 66 -3.85 6.61 6.75
N ASN A 67 -4.66 5.83 6.03
CA ASN A 67 -5.78 5.07 6.55
C ASN A 67 -5.68 3.58 6.13
N ALA A 68 -4.49 3.00 6.29
CA ALA A 68 -4.25 1.59 6.06
C ALA A 68 -4.42 0.81 7.38
N HIS A 69 -5.13 -0.31 7.33
CA HIS A 69 -5.43 -1.16 8.49
C HIS A 69 -5.16 -2.62 8.17
N TYR A 70 -4.86 -3.42 9.18
CA TYR A 70 -4.91 -4.87 9.04
C TYR A 70 -6.38 -5.30 8.93
N GLU A 71 -6.72 -5.98 7.84
CA GLU A 71 -8.08 -6.51 7.63
C GLU A 71 -8.28 -7.86 8.34
N HIS A 72 -7.26 -8.36 9.05
CA HIS A 72 -7.26 -9.66 9.70
C HIS A 72 -7.11 -9.56 11.21
N PHE A 73 -7.52 -10.64 11.87
CA PHE A 73 -7.23 -10.93 13.28
C PHE A 73 -6.62 -12.34 13.37
N PRO A 74 -5.67 -12.61 14.30
CA PRO A 74 -5.05 -11.66 15.23
C PRO A 74 -3.99 -10.77 14.56
N THR A 75 -3.71 -9.61 15.15
CA THR A 75 -2.67 -8.66 14.68
C THR A 75 -1.31 -9.02 15.26
N VAL A 76 -0.83 -10.22 14.95
CA VAL A 76 0.49 -10.74 15.36
C VAL A 76 1.43 -10.88 14.17
N THR A 77 2.73 -10.97 14.45
CA THR A 77 3.81 -10.89 13.46
C THR A 77 3.65 -11.86 12.29
N ALA A 78 3.49 -13.16 12.52
CA ALA A 78 3.41 -14.16 11.46
C ALA A 78 2.21 -13.93 10.53
N VAL A 79 1.05 -13.65 11.12
CA VAL A 79 -0.19 -13.37 10.38
C VAL A 79 -0.01 -12.10 9.54
N GLY A 80 0.47 -11.01 10.14
CA GLY A 80 0.70 -9.74 9.47
C GLY A 80 1.70 -9.82 8.31
N HIS A 81 2.82 -10.52 8.49
CA HIS A 81 3.81 -10.69 7.42
C HIS A 81 3.28 -11.57 6.28
N SER A 82 2.49 -12.60 6.60
CA SER A 82 1.92 -13.49 5.58
C SER A 82 1.07 -12.73 4.56
N THR A 83 0.36 -11.67 4.98
CA THR A 83 -0.55 -10.92 4.10
C THR A 83 0.16 -9.93 3.18
N MET A 84 1.34 -9.40 3.56
CA MET A 84 2.00 -8.28 2.86
C MET A 84 2.38 -8.58 1.40
N LEU A 85 2.90 -9.77 1.13
CA LEU A 85 3.36 -10.17 -0.21
C LEU A 85 2.50 -11.24 -0.87
N SER A 86 1.60 -11.89 -0.11
CA SER A 86 0.65 -12.85 -0.67
C SER A 86 -0.68 -12.21 -1.05
N GLY A 87 -1.08 -11.13 -0.37
CA GLY A 87 -2.45 -10.59 -0.43
C GLY A 87 -3.52 -11.54 0.11
N ALA A 88 -3.13 -12.66 0.74
CA ALA A 88 -4.04 -13.70 1.21
C ALA A 88 -4.38 -13.51 2.69
N MET A 89 -5.67 -13.58 3.01
CA MET A 89 -6.17 -13.58 4.40
C MET A 89 -5.75 -14.86 5.13
N PRO A 90 -5.74 -14.89 6.49
CA PRO A 90 -5.33 -16.06 7.25
C PRO A 90 -6.14 -17.33 6.93
N SER A 91 -7.42 -17.16 6.58
CA SER A 91 -8.30 -18.25 6.13
C SER A 91 -7.88 -18.89 4.81
N VAL A 92 -7.04 -18.20 4.01
CA VAL A 92 -6.52 -18.66 2.72
C VAL A 92 -5.06 -19.07 2.84
N SER A 93 -4.23 -18.30 3.54
CA SER A 93 -2.81 -18.60 3.71
C SER A 93 -2.52 -19.73 4.69
N GLY A 94 -3.45 -19.98 5.64
CA GLY A 94 -3.26 -20.95 6.73
C GLY A 94 -2.39 -20.43 7.89
N ILE A 95 -1.80 -19.24 7.78
CA ILE A 95 -0.99 -18.63 8.84
C ILE A 95 -1.91 -17.85 9.78
N VAL A 96 -2.38 -18.52 10.84
CA VAL A 96 -3.46 -18.03 11.72
C VAL A 96 -2.96 -17.44 13.05
N GLY A 97 -1.68 -17.58 13.36
CA GLY A 97 -1.05 -17.07 14.57
C GLY A 97 0.46 -17.18 14.49
N ASN A 98 1.15 -16.63 15.49
CA ASN A 98 2.56 -17.00 15.72
C ASN A 98 2.64 -18.45 16.20
N GLU A 99 1.63 -18.87 16.96
CA GLU A 99 1.48 -20.21 17.49
C GLU A 99 0.02 -20.63 17.38
N TRP A 100 -0.26 -21.92 17.21
CA TRP A 100 -1.62 -22.45 17.25
C TRP A 100 -1.64 -23.93 17.66
N TYR A 101 -2.77 -24.34 18.21
CA TYR A 101 -2.99 -25.75 18.56
C TYR A 101 -3.47 -26.53 17.34
N ASP A 102 -2.73 -27.57 16.97
CA ASP A 102 -3.13 -28.53 15.95
C ASP A 102 -3.90 -29.69 16.61
N ARG A 103 -5.15 -29.86 16.16
CA ARG A 103 -6.07 -30.88 16.68
C ARG A 103 -5.73 -32.29 16.22
N GLU A 104 -5.10 -32.45 15.06
CA GLU A 104 -4.75 -33.76 14.50
C GLU A 104 -3.58 -34.36 15.29
N THR A 105 -2.52 -33.56 15.46
CA THR A 105 -1.32 -33.99 16.19
C THR A 105 -1.44 -33.82 17.71
N LYS A 106 -2.45 -33.09 18.18
CA LYS A 106 -2.68 -32.72 19.58
C LYS A 106 -1.51 -31.95 20.20
N LYS A 107 -0.88 -31.08 19.42
CA LYS A 107 0.31 -30.32 19.81
C LYS A 107 0.11 -28.83 19.59
N GLN A 108 0.88 -28.03 20.32
CA GLN A 108 1.09 -26.64 19.96
C GLN A 108 2.13 -26.58 18.84
N ILE A 109 1.82 -25.81 17.80
CA ILE A 109 2.72 -25.43 16.73
C ILE A 109 3.23 -24.02 17.04
N THR A 110 4.54 -23.84 16.89
CA THR A 110 5.27 -22.57 17.09
C THR A 110 6.14 -22.32 15.86
#